data_AF-A0A414NYZ0-F1
#
_entry.id   AF-A0A414NYZ0-F1
#
_cell.length_a   1.000
_cell.length_b   1.000
_cell.length_c   1.000
_cell.angle_alpha   90.00
_cell.angle_beta   90.00
_cell.angle_gamma   90.00
#
_symmetry.space_group_name_H-M   'P 1'
#
loop_
_entity.id
_entity.type
_entity.pdbx_description
1 polymer ?
#
loop_
_entity_poly.entity_id
_entity_poly.type
_entity_poly.pdbx_seq_one_letter_code
_entity_poly.pdbx_strand_id
1 'polypeptide(L)'
;MFAKDVLRVLQVSRPTLTKYVKTGIIRVHVMPNGHYDYNEEDVYKFQKLDSQEVFEDTVSLLHCYSMKLYESRRRLRKIKEAIEDDETSGTPPA
;
A
#
# COMPACT_ATOMS: atom_id res chain seq x y z
N MET A 1 -3.14 -27.70 3.19
CA MET A 1 -2.70 -27.22 1.85
C MET A 1 -1.34 -27.77 1.43
N PHE A 2 -1.13 -28.15 0.16
CA PHE A 2 0.19 -28.56 -0.35
C PHE A 2 1.06 -27.35 -0.76
N ALA A 3 2.39 -27.53 -0.74
CA ALA A 3 3.35 -26.48 -1.12
C ALA A 3 3.05 -25.82 -2.48
N LYS A 4 2.63 -26.60 -3.48
CA LYS A 4 2.29 -26.06 -4.82
C LYS A 4 1.18 -25.00 -4.77
N ASP A 5 0.21 -25.20 -3.88
CA ASP A 5 -0.96 -24.34 -3.75
C ASP A 5 -0.59 -23.12 -2.91
N VAL A 6 0.21 -23.31 -1.85
CA VAL A 6 0.70 -22.21 -1.01
C VAL A 6 1.57 -21.23 -1.80
N LEU A 7 2.47 -21.73 -2.65
CA LEU A 7 3.32 -20.88 -3.49
C LEU A 7 2.49 -20.07 -4.50
N ARG A 8 1.38 -20.62 -4.98
CA ARG A 8 0.45 -19.92 -5.90
C ARG A 8 -0.34 -18.84 -5.16
N VAL A 9 -0.81 -19.12 -3.95
CA VAL A 9 -1.57 -18.18 -3.13
C VAL A 9 -0.70 -17.03 -2.65
N LEU A 10 0.46 -17.34 -2.07
CA LEU A 10 1.35 -16.32 -1.50
C LEU A 10 2.26 -15.65 -2.54
N GLN A 11 2.38 -16.21 -3.75
CA GLN A 11 3.29 -15.72 -4.80
C GLN A 11 4.75 -15.58 -4.34
N VAL A 12 5.21 -16.48 -3.46
CA VAL A 12 6.58 -16.48 -2.93
C VAL A 12 7.41 -17.64 -3.46
N SER A 13 8.73 -17.54 -3.27
CA SER A 13 9.66 -18.62 -3.58
C SER A 13 9.62 -19.76 -2.54
N ARG A 14 10.10 -20.94 -2.91
CA ARG A 14 10.26 -22.08 -1.98
C ARG A 14 11.18 -21.78 -0.77
N PRO A 15 12.34 -21.13 -0.95
CA PRO A 15 13.16 -20.68 0.19
C PRO A 15 12.39 -19.78 1.15
N THR A 16 11.59 -18.84 0.62
CA THR A 16 10.74 -17.96 1.44
C THR A 16 9.70 -18.75 2.22
N LEU A 17 9.01 -19.70 1.58
CA LEU A 17 8.04 -20.55 2.26
C LEU A 17 8.69 -21.38 3.38
N THR A 18 9.89 -21.91 3.14
CA THR A 18 10.67 -22.60 4.18
C THR A 18 10.99 -21.68 5.35
N LYS A 19 11.33 -20.42 5.08
CA LYS A 19 11.58 -19.42 6.12
C LYS A 19 10.33 -19.22 6.99
N TYR A 20 9.15 -19.07 6.39
CA TYR A 20 7.90 -18.86 7.13
C TYR A 20 7.54 -20.02 8.05
N VAL A 21 7.83 -21.26 7.63
CA VAL A 21 7.67 -22.44 8.50
C VAL A 21 8.66 -22.39 9.66
N LYS A 22 9.94 -22.11 9.40
CA LYS A 22 10.99 -22.04 10.42
C LYS A 22 10.78 -20.92 11.44
N THR A 23 10.21 -19.79 11.01
CA THR A 23 9.88 -18.67 11.89
C THR A 23 8.54 -18.83 12.60
N GLY A 24 7.79 -19.91 12.32
CA GLY A 24 6.49 -20.18 12.95
C GLY A 24 5.35 -19.29 12.44
N ILE A 25 5.53 -18.61 11.30
CA ILE A 25 4.48 -17.78 10.68
C ILE A 25 3.39 -18.68 10.08
N ILE A 26 3.79 -19.80 9.48
CA ILE A 26 2.88 -20.78 8.90
C ILE A 26 3.14 -22.13 9.56
N ARG A 27 2.13 -22.66 10.26
CA ARG A 27 2.20 -23.99 10.86
C ARG A 27 2.08 -25.07 9.78
N VAL A 28 2.77 -26.19 10.01
CA VAL A 28 2.74 -27.36 9.13
C VAL A 28 2.51 -28.63 9.94
N HIS A 29 1.83 -29.59 9.33
CA HIS A 29 1.80 -30.98 9.75
C HIS A 29 2.70 -31.80 8.80
N VAL A 30 3.61 -32.59 9.36
CA VAL A 30 4.48 -33.46 8.55
C VAL A 30 3.72 -34.76 8.28
N MET A 31 3.37 -35.00 7.02
CA MET A 31 2.69 -36.22 6.59
C MET A 31 3.65 -37.44 6.63
N PRO A 32 3.14 -38.68 6.66
CA PRO A 32 3.97 -39.89 6.69
C PRO A 32 4.97 -40.03 5.54
N ASN A 33 4.70 -39.37 4.40
CA ASN A 33 5.58 -39.32 3.23
C ASN A 33 6.67 -38.24 3.32
N GLY A 34 6.77 -37.52 4.44
CA GLY A 34 7.73 -36.43 4.64
C GLY A 34 7.32 -35.09 4.01
N HIS A 35 6.17 -35.01 3.34
CA HIS A 35 5.66 -33.75 2.82
C HIS A 35 4.99 -32.92 3.92
N TYR A 36 5.07 -31.60 3.78
CA TYR A 36 4.32 -30.68 4.63
C TYR A 36 2.90 -30.48 4.11
N ASP A 37 1.96 -30.63 5.03
CA ASP A 37 0.60 -30.12 4.91
C ASP A 37 0.51 -28.80 5.69
N TYR A 38 0.34 -27.70 4.95
CA TYR A 38 0.36 -26.34 5.48
C TYR A 38 -1.02 -25.96 6.02
N ASN A 39 -1.05 -25.30 7.17
CA ASN A 39 -2.28 -24.78 7.76
C ASN A 39 -2.86 -23.66 6.87
N GLU A 40 -4.11 -23.81 6.45
CA GLU A 40 -4.75 -22.90 5.49
C GLU A 40 -5.06 -21.54 6.11
N GLU A 41 -5.46 -21.50 7.38
CA GLU A 41 -5.78 -20.27 8.09
C GLU A 41 -4.56 -19.34 8.16
N ASP A 42 -3.40 -19.90 8.53
CA ASP A 42 -2.15 -19.15 8.59
C ASP A 42 -1.77 -18.60 7.22
N VAL A 43 -1.93 -19.39 6.15
CA VAL A 43 -1.64 -18.98 4.77
C VAL A 43 -2.52 -17.81 4.33
N TYR A 44 -3.84 -17.92 4.50
CA TYR A 44 -4.76 -16.85 4.10
C TYR A 44 -4.66 -15.61 4.99
N LYS A 45 -4.39 -15.78 6.29
CA LYS A 45 -4.13 -14.66 7.19
C LYS A 45 -2.87 -13.90 6.78
N PHE A 46 -1.79 -14.62 6.47
CA PHE A 46 -0.55 -14.01 6.01
C PHE A 46 -0.72 -13.24 4.69
N GLN A 47 -1.44 -13.80 3.72
CA GLN A 47 -1.73 -13.14 2.45
C GLN A 47 -2.46 -11.80 2.60
N LYS A 48 -3.42 -11.73 3.53
CA LYS A 48 -4.20 -10.52 3.79
C LYS A 48 -3.36 -9.40 4.40
N LEU A 49 -2.47 -9.74 5.33
CA LEU A 49 -1.61 -8.76 5.99
C LEU A 49 -0.63 -8.10 5.01
N ASP A 50 -0.02 -8.88 4.12
CA ASP A 50 1.05 -8.36 3.23
C ASP A 50 0.53 -7.36 2.18
N SER A 51 -0.67 -7.60 1.63
CA SER A 51 -1.19 -6.81 0.51
C SER A 51 -2.08 -5.64 0.95
N GLN A 52 -2.87 -5.81 1.99
CA GLN A 52 -3.90 -4.84 2.35
C GLN A 52 -3.34 -3.67 3.16
N GLU A 53 -2.46 -3.93 4.12
CA GLU A 53 -1.85 -2.90 4.97
C GLU A 53 -0.99 -1.92 4.14
N VAL A 54 -0.17 -2.46 3.23
CA VAL A 54 0.67 -1.66 2.33
C VAL A 54 -0.18 -0.82 1.36
N PHE A 55 -1.30 -1.36 0.88
CA PHE A 55 -2.21 -0.61 0.01
C PHE A 55 -2.89 0.53 0.76
N GLU A 56 -3.38 0.28 1.97
CA GLU A 56 -4.04 1.29 2.81
C GLU A 56 -3.07 2.43 3.17
N ASP A 57 -1.81 2.12 3.47
CA ASP A 57 -0.75 3.11 3.73
C ASP A 57 -0.42 3.95 2.50
N THR A 58 -0.26 3.32 1.33
CA THR A 58 0.03 4.04 0.09
C THR A 58 -1.12 4.94 -0.33
N VAL A 59 -2.37 4.49 -0.22
CA VAL A 59 -3.58 5.31 -0.46
C VAL A 59 -3.64 6.48 0.52
N SER A 60 -3.38 6.23 1.81
CA SER A 60 -3.38 7.27 2.84
C SER A 60 -2.31 8.33 2.58
N LEU A 61 -1.11 7.92 2.18
CA LEU A 61 -0.02 8.82 1.83
C LEU A 61 -0.36 9.66 0.58
N LEU A 62 -0.92 9.03 -0.46
CA LEU A 62 -1.41 9.70 -1.67
C LEU A 62 -2.49 10.74 -1.37
N HIS A 63 -3.45 10.38 -0.51
CA HIS A 63 -4.52 11.28 -0.09
C HIS A 63 -3.96 12.50 0.65
N CYS A 64 -3.10 12.28 1.65
CA CYS A 64 -2.45 13.35 2.39
C CYS A 64 -1.64 14.29 1.48
N TYR A 65 -0.90 13.72 0.51
CA TYR A 65 -0.13 14.50 -0.45
C TYR A 65 -1.03 15.30 -1.40
N SER A 66 -2.10 14.68 -1.91
CA SER A 66 -3.06 15.31 -2.80
C SER A 66 -3.79 16.47 -2.13
N MET A 67 -4.21 16.30 -0.87
CA MET A 67 -4.83 17.38 -0.08
C MET A 67 -3.88 18.56 0.11
N LYS A 68 -2.63 18.31 0.52
CA LYS A 68 -1.61 19.36 0.67
C LYS A 68 -1.36 20.13 -0.64
N LEU A 69 -1.28 19.43 -1.77
CA LEU A 69 -1.09 20.07 -3.08
C LEU A 69 -2.33 20.86 -3.54
N TYR A 70 -3.54 20.37 -3.27
CA TYR A 70 -4.77 21.07 -3.60
C TYR A 70 -4.89 22.37 -2.79
N GLU A 71 -4.64 22.32 -1.48
CA GLU A 71 -4.65 23.49 -0.61
C GLU A 71 -3.58 24.52 -1.02
N SER A 72 -2.37 24.06 -1.34
CA SER A 72 -1.27 24.93 -1.80
C SER A 72 -1.63 25.64 -3.11
N ARG A 73 -2.21 24.92 -4.07
CA ARG A 73 -2.68 25.51 -5.35
C ARG A 73 -3.81 26.51 -5.14
N ARG A 74 -4.76 26.21 -4.24
CA ARG A 74 -5.86 27.12 -3.91
C ARG A 74 -5.36 28.43 -3.30
N ARG A 75 -4.38 28.38 -2.40
CA ARG A 75 -3.75 29.57 -1.82
C ARG A 75 -3.03 30.40 -2.87
N LEU A 76 -2.26 29.75 -3.76
CA LEU A 76 -1.54 30.44 -4.83
C LEU A 76 -2.49 31.16 -5.80
N ARG A 77 -3.63 30.53 -6.16
CA ARG A 77 -4.66 31.16 -6.99
C ARG A 77 -5.21 32.44 -6.37
N LYS A 78 -5.57 32.40 -5.08
CA LYS A 78 -6.07 33.59 -4.36
C LYS A 78 -5.05 34.73 -4.32
N ILE A 79 -3.77 34.41 -4.14
CA ILE A 79 -2.69 35.41 -4.16
C ILE A 79 -2.56 36.02 -5.56
N LYS A 80 -2.63 35.20 -6.61
CA LYS A 80 -2.53 35.67 -8.00
C LYS A 80 -3.66 36.62 -8.38
N GLU A 81 -4.90 36.30 -8.01
CA GLU A 81 -6.07 37.17 -8.22
C GLU A 81 -5.90 38.52 -7.50
N ALA A 82 -5.49 38.51 -6.23
CA ALA A 82 -5.30 39.74 -5.46
C ALA A 82 -4.19 40.67 -6.01
N ILE A 83 -3.18 40.11 -6.68
CA ILE A 83 -2.11 40.90 -7.32
C ILE A 83 -2.60 41.48 -8.67
N GLU A 84 -3.40 40.74 -9.43
CA GLU A 84 -3.96 41.22 -10.71
C GLU A 84 -4.98 42.36 -10.51
N ASP A 85 -5.74 42.34 -9.42
CA ASP A 85 -6.70 43.39 -9.08
C ASP A 85 -6.03 44.74 -8.71
N ASP A 86 -4.81 44.72 -8.17
CA ASP A 86 -4.07 45.95 -7.77
C ASP A 86 -3.51 46.70 -9.00
N GLU A 87 -2.93 45.96 -9.95
CA GLU A 87 -2.33 46.49 -11.19
C GLU A 87 -3.34 47.16 -12.13
N THR A 88 -4.62 46.77 -12.09
CA THR A 88 -5.66 47.30 -12.98
C THR A 88 -6.34 48.57 -12.46
N SER A 89 -6.07 48.97 -11.21
CA SER A 89 -6.65 50.16 -10.58
C SER A 89 -5.83 51.45 -10.77
N GLY A 90 -4.62 51.35 -11.33
CA GLY A 90 -3.62 52.43 -11.35
C GLY A 90 -3.54 53.31 -12.61
N THR A 91 -4.29 53.02 -13.69
CA THR A 91 -4.17 53.81 -14.94
C THR A 91 -5.13 55.00 -14.93
N PRO A 92 -4.66 56.26 -14.92
CA PRO A 92 -5.52 57.42 -15.04
C PRO A 92 -6.12 57.47 -16.46
N PRO A 93 -7.40 57.82 -16.63
CA PRO A 93 -7.97 58.05 -17.95
C PRO A 93 -7.27 59.23 -18.64
N ALA A 94 -6.90 59.02 -19.90
CA ALA A 94 -6.35 60.03 -20.81
C ALA A 94 -7.44 61.01 -21.29
#